data_AF-A0AAV8Y7N7-F1
#
_entry.id   AF-A0AAV8Y7N7-F1
#
_cell.length_a   1.000
_cell.length_b   1.000
_cell.length_c   1.000
_cell.angle_alpha   90.00
_cell.angle_beta   90.00
_cell.angle_gamma   90.00
#
_symmetry.space_group_name_H-M   'P 1'
#
loop_
_entity.id
_entity.type
_entity.pdbx_description
1 polymer ?
#
loop_
_entity_poly.entity_id
_entity_poly.type
_entity_poly.pdbx_seq_one_letter_code
_entity_poly.pdbx_strand_id
1 'polypeptide(L)'
;MPPKRKAAAAKLLKRKTKKSQKEQEEPDTTEKPKKPTKKTVIPKEISDQEPKARGRQKVNKEEISDEEPKSKGRKKVNKDEKEEKVGRSNSTVTQWNKINFSCTKKNSKGEKSNLKISCWNVGGIKSWVKKGCQEYLKYEDPDIFCLQETKCSEEKLPEEIKDLNGYHQYWCASKREGYAGVGLLTKIEPLNVSYGINTPDQDEDGRCITAEFDDYYIVCAYVPNAGRKLVTLPKRLEWNTAFKDYIKSLDDKKPVIICGDMNVAHNEIDLARPANNTKNAGFTKEEREGMTDFLEDGYIDTFRKLYPDKTDVYTFWTYMANARSKNIGWRLDYFVISERLMDNVCDNIVRTEVLGSDHCPLTLFINI
;
A
#
# COMPACT_ATOMS: atom_id res chain seq x y z
N MET A 1 -71.27 21.45 4.50
CA MET A 1 -71.14 22.92 4.62
C MET A 1 -70.46 23.22 5.95
N PRO A 2 -69.61 24.25 6.11
CA PRO A 2 -69.41 25.44 5.26
C PRO A 2 -67.89 25.64 4.91
N PRO A 3 -67.40 26.80 4.39
CA PRO A 3 -67.34 27.00 2.94
C PRO A 3 -66.05 27.67 2.35
N LYS A 4 -65.79 27.32 1.09
CA LYS A 4 -65.51 28.14 -0.13
C LYS A 4 -64.62 29.41 -0.09
N ARG A 5 -63.80 29.51 -1.16
CA ARG A 5 -63.60 30.60 -2.17
C ARG A 5 -62.09 30.87 -2.40
N LYS A 6 -61.54 31.17 -3.57
CA LYS A 6 -62.03 31.47 -4.95
C LYS A 6 -60.80 31.53 -5.90
N ALA A 7 -61.02 31.18 -7.18
CA ALA A 7 -60.55 31.77 -8.47
C ALA A 7 -59.13 32.40 -8.58
N ALA A 8 -58.24 32.02 -9.51
CA ALA A 8 -58.27 31.94 -10.99
C ALA A 8 -57.96 33.27 -11.74
N ALA A 9 -56.88 33.27 -12.55
CA ALA A 9 -56.69 33.88 -13.90
C ALA A 9 -55.16 33.90 -14.24
N ALA A 10 -54.63 33.18 -15.25
CA ALA A 10 -54.63 33.41 -16.71
C ALA A 10 -53.75 34.61 -17.13
N LYS A 11 -52.95 34.69 -18.21
CA LYS A 11 -52.66 33.95 -19.48
C LYS A 11 -51.40 34.63 -20.08
N LEU A 12 -50.37 33.94 -20.59
CA LEU A 12 -50.16 33.44 -21.97
C LEU A 12 -49.97 34.50 -23.10
N LEU A 13 -48.81 34.46 -23.79
CA LEU A 13 -48.54 34.40 -25.26
C LEU A 13 -47.19 35.09 -25.65
N LYS A 14 -46.19 34.36 -26.18
CA LYS A 14 -45.81 34.17 -27.62
C LYS A 14 -45.37 35.48 -28.31
N ARG A 15 -44.24 35.64 -29.03
CA ARG A 15 -43.65 34.82 -30.13
C ARG A 15 -42.31 35.44 -30.62
N LYS A 16 -41.45 34.58 -31.23
CA LYS A 16 -40.35 34.71 -32.26
C LYS A 16 -40.01 36.10 -32.85
N THR A 17 -38.77 36.45 -33.25
CA THR A 17 -37.97 36.01 -34.45
C THR A 17 -36.55 36.68 -34.47
N LYS A 18 -35.43 35.97 -34.76
CA LYS A 18 -34.57 35.89 -35.99
C LYS A 18 -33.55 37.04 -36.33
N LYS A 19 -32.25 36.65 -36.38
CA LYS A 19 -31.19 36.83 -37.44
C LYS A 19 -30.57 38.20 -37.83
N SER A 20 -29.23 38.29 -37.77
CA SER A 20 -28.22 38.71 -38.81
C SER A 20 -26.86 39.04 -38.10
N GLN A 21 -25.69 38.44 -38.38
CA GLN A 21 -24.73 38.50 -39.53
C GLN A 21 -24.21 39.93 -39.83
N LYS A 22 -22.91 40.25 -39.85
CA LYS A 22 -21.84 39.92 -40.85
C LYS A 22 -20.46 40.46 -40.37
N GLU A 23 -19.32 39.74 -40.58
CA GLU A 23 -18.18 39.99 -41.54
C GLU A 23 -17.31 41.23 -41.21
N GLN A 24 -15.99 41.37 -41.42
CA GLN A 24 -14.80 40.68 -42.00
C GLN A 24 -13.57 41.49 -41.47
N GLU A 25 -12.32 40.99 -41.36
CA GLU A 25 -11.28 40.96 -42.39
C GLU A 25 -9.98 40.31 -41.84
N GLU A 26 -9.32 39.48 -42.65
CA GLU A 26 -7.87 39.21 -42.60
C GLU A 26 -7.13 40.26 -43.46
N PRO A 27 -5.79 40.40 -43.32
CA PRO A 27 -4.98 39.86 -44.42
C PRO A 27 -3.73 39.06 -43.99
N ASP A 28 -3.45 38.10 -44.86
CA ASP A 28 -2.23 37.34 -45.14
C ASP A 28 -0.96 38.21 -45.26
N THR A 29 0.15 37.75 -44.67
CA THR A 29 1.50 37.89 -45.25
C THR A 29 2.44 36.80 -44.72
N THR A 30 2.74 35.85 -45.60
CA THR A 30 4.06 35.25 -45.88
C THR A 30 5.27 35.74 -45.08
N GLU A 31 6.02 34.84 -44.43
CA GLU A 31 7.41 34.48 -44.77
C GLU A 31 8.06 33.52 -43.74
N LYS A 32 8.57 32.38 -44.24
CA LYS A 32 9.63 31.61 -43.59
C LYS A 32 10.98 32.24 -43.97
N PRO A 33 11.98 32.18 -43.09
CA PRO A 33 13.33 31.93 -43.55
C PRO A 33 13.98 30.69 -42.94
N LYS A 34 14.89 30.16 -43.76
CA LYS A 34 15.62 28.90 -43.69
C LYS A 34 16.73 28.92 -42.64
N LYS A 35 17.12 27.70 -42.22
CA LYS A 35 18.42 27.35 -41.63
C LYS A 35 19.59 27.99 -42.38
N PRO A 36 20.71 28.30 -41.68
CA PRO A 36 22.03 28.20 -42.26
C PRO A 36 22.76 26.93 -41.77
N THR A 37 23.22 26.15 -42.74
CA THR A 37 24.30 25.15 -42.62
C THR A 37 25.66 25.82 -42.79
N LYS A 38 26.66 25.41 -41.98
CA LYS A 38 28.12 25.25 -42.27
C LYS A 38 28.78 24.87 -40.92
N LYS A 39 29.33 23.67 -40.67
CA LYS A 39 30.51 22.95 -41.23
C LYS A 39 31.82 23.74 -41.20
N THR A 40 32.61 23.46 -40.16
CA THR A 40 34.10 23.48 -40.05
C THR A 40 34.40 22.52 -38.86
N VAL A 41 34.89 21.27 -38.97
CA VAL A 41 36.25 20.74 -39.28
C VAL A 41 37.33 21.57 -38.57
N ILE A 42 38.18 21.06 -37.66
CA ILE A 42 39.37 20.14 -37.76
C ILE A 42 39.92 19.97 -36.29
N PRO A 43 40.79 19.03 -35.86
CA PRO A 43 41.06 17.61 -36.19
C PRO A 43 41.01 16.65 -34.97
N LYS A 44 41.05 15.34 -35.27
CA LYS A 44 41.41 14.24 -34.36
C LYS A 44 42.93 14.21 -34.12
N GLU A 45 43.34 13.91 -32.89
CA GLU A 45 44.59 13.20 -32.59
C GLU A 45 44.29 11.85 -31.93
N ILE A 46 45.16 10.91 -32.26
CA ILE A 46 45.11 9.47 -32.03
C ILE A 46 45.98 9.17 -30.81
N SER A 47 45.55 8.28 -29.92
CA SER A 47 46.49 7.30 -29.33
C SER A 47 45.73 6.04 -28.92
N ASP A 48 46.21 4.94 -29.50
CA ASP A 48 45.79 3.57 -29.28
C ASP A 48 46.26 3.04 -27.91
N GLN A 49 45.38 2.31 -27.21
CA GLN A 49 45.80 1.18 -26.36
C GLN A 49 44.73 0.07 -26.40
N GLU A 50 45.09 -1.03 -27.06
CA GLU A 50 44.40 -2.32 -27.03
C GLU A 50 44.45 -2.98 -25.63
N PRO A 51 43.41 -3.72 -25.21
CA PRO A 51 43.59 -4.79 -24.24
C PRO A 51 43.76 -6.14 -24.95
N LYS A 52 44.94 -6.74 -24.73
CA LYS A 52 45.37 -8.06 -25.21
C LYS A 52 44.43 -9.18 -24.76
N ALA A 53 44.12 -10.06 -25.71
CA ALA A 53 43.55 -11.38 -25.51
C ALA A 53 44.46 -12.24 -24.61
N ARG A 54 43.87 -12.94 -23.62
CA ARG A 54 44.53 -14.05 -22.92
C ARG A 54 43.87 -15.36 -23.33
N GLY A 55 44.69 -16.23 -23.91
CA GLY A 55 44.33 -17.52 -24.46
C GLY A 55 43.97 -18.56 -23.41
N ARG A 56 43.16 -19.52 -23.87
CA ARG A 56 42.93 -20.83 -23.26
C ARG A 56 44.24 -21.59 -23.10
N GLN A 57 44.49 -22.15 -21.92
CA GLN A 57 45.34 -23.32 -21.75
C GLN A 57 44.51 -24.48 -21.24
N LYS A 58 44.47 -25.55 -22.04
CA LYS A 58 44.10 -26.90 -21.64
C LYS A 58 45.34 -27.55 -21.02
N VAL A 59 45.20 -28.21 -19.88
CA VAL A 59 46.16 -29.21 -19.40
C VAL A 59 45.37 -30.48 -19.04
N ASN A 60 45.96 -31.61 -19.38
CA ASN A 60 45.40 -32.96 -19.45
C ASN A 60 45.12 -33.61 -18.09
N LYS A 61 44.24 -34.61 -18.16
CA LYS A 61 44.03 -35.70 -17.19
C LYS A 61 45.32 -36.47 -16.92
N GLU A 62 45.53 -36.83 -15.66
CA GLU A 62 46.08 -38.13 -15.26
C GLU A 62 45.19 -38.72 -14.16
N GLU A 63 44.83 -39.99 -14.34
CA GLU A 63 44.17 -40.88 -13.40
C GLU A 63 45.20 -41.43 -12.41
N ILE A 64 44.82 -41.70 -11.15
CA ILE A 64 45.27 -42.85 -10.34
C ILE A 64 44.28 -43.06 -9.19
N SER A 65 44.12 -44.35 -8.87
CA SER A 65 43.11 -45.12 -8.15
C SER A 65 43.11 -45.06 -6.62
N ASP A 66 41.94 -45.41 -6.06
CA ASP A 66 41.62 -46.22 -4.88
C ASP A 66 42.52 -46.20 -3.62
N GLU A 67 41.91 -45.85 -2.47
CA GLU A 67 41.70 -46.78 -1.33
C GLU A 67 40.94 -46.11 -0.16
N GLU A 68 39.91 -46.79 0.34
CA GLU A 68 39.25 -46.51 1.64
C GLU A 68 40.18 -46.83 2.83
N PRO A 69 39.90 -46.26 4.02
CA PRO A 69 39.75 -47.19 5.14
C PRO A 69 38.53 -46.95 6.02
N LYS A 70 38.00 -48.07 6.49
CA LYS A 70 36.83 -48.27 7.36
C LYS A 70 37.02 -47.77 8.80
N SER A 71 35.94 -47.18 9.30
CA SER A 71 35.38 -47.17 10.66
C SER A 71 36.22 -47.61 11.87
N LYS A 72 36.24 -46.76 12.92
CA LYS A 72 36.07 -47.18 14.33
C LYS A 72 35.33 -46.12 15.17
N GLY A 73 34.27 -46.57 15.84
CA GLY A 73 33.97 -46.20 17.24
C GLY A 73 33.15 -44.94 17.54
N ARG A 74 31.84 -45.12 17.74
CA ARG A 74 30.94 -44.18 18.45
C ARG A 74 31.41 -43.90 19.89
N LYS A 75 31.36 -42.64 20.32
CA LYS A 75 30.92 -42.27 21.67
C LYS A 75 29.81 -41.22 21.58
N LYS A 76 28.64 -41.60 22.12
CA LYS A 76 27.43 -40.77 22.25
C LYS A 76 27.69 -39.64 23.24
N VAL A 77 27.32 -38.42 22.88
CA VAL A 77 26.95 -37.38 23.82
C VAL A 77 25.54 -36.93 23.43
N ASN A 78 24.61 -37.11 24.35
CA ASN A 78 23.23 -36.66 24.23
C ASN A 78 23.22 -35.13 24.12
N LYS A 79 22.50 -34.62 23.12
CA LYS A 79 22.00 -33.25 23.11
C LYS A 79 20.61 -33.30 22.45
N ASP A 80 19.64 -33.62 23.28
CA ASP A 80 18.26 -33.20 23.07
C ASP A 80 18.21 -31.66 23.09
N GLU A 81 17.20 -31.09 22.45
CA GLU A 81 17.05 -29.69 22.01
C GLU A 81 17.61 -29.40 20.60
N LYS A 82 16.95 -29.98 19.60
CA LYS A 82 16.77 -29.31 18.31
C LYS A 82 15.40 -28.64 18.33
N GLU A 83 15.38 -27.31 18.39
CA GLU A 83 14.22 -26.55 17.95
C GLU A 83 13.91 -26.94 16.50
N GLU A 84 12.71 -27.48 16.28
CA GLU A 84 12.19 -27.74 14.95
C GLU A 84 12.00 -26.39 14.23
N LYS A 85 12.91 -26.07 13.31
CA LYS A 85 12.58 -25.15 12.22
C LYS A 85 11.54 -25.84 11.35
N VAL A 86 10.26 -25.61 11.66
CA VAL A 86 9.13 -25.97 10.81
C VAL A 86 9.34 -25.29 9.46
N GLY A 87 9.68 -26.07 8.44
CA GLY A 87 9.79 -25.58 7.07
C GLY A 87 8.45 -25.00 6.64
N ARG A 88 8.40 -23.69 6.34
CA ARG A 88 7.20 -23.07 5.78
C ARG A 88 6.87 -23.73 4.44
N SER A 89 5.76 -24.46 4.39
CA SER A 89 5.28 -25.08 3.16
C SER A 89 4.98 -24.01 2.11
N ASN A 90 5.13 -24.35 0.82
CA ASN A 90 4.73 -23.48 -0.31
C ASN A 90 3.20 -23.39 -0.49
N SER A 91 2.42 -23.53 0.57
CA SER A 91 0.97 -23.36 0.50
C SER A 91 0.66 -21.97 -0.05
N THR A 92 -0.29 -21.90 -0.97
CA THR A 92 -0.90 -20.66 -1.46
C THR A 92 -2.27 -20.42 -0.84
N VAL A 93 -2.74 -21.36 -0.01
CA VAL A 93 -4.08 -21.37 0.59
C VAL A 93 -3.98 -21.17 2.10
N THR A 94 -4.76 -20.22 2.60
CA THR A 94 -4.88 -19.93 4.03
C THR A 94 -5.55 -21.08 4.76
N GLN A 95 -4.98 -21.49 5.89
CA GLN A 95 -5.56 -22.50 6.77
C GLN A 95 -6.38 -21.81 7.87
N TRP A 96 -7.53 -21.25 7.51
CA TRP A 96 -8.30 -20.34 8.37
C TRP A 96 -8.56 -20.87 9.78
N ASN A 97 -8.99 -22.14 9.91
CA ASN A 97 -9.31 -22.76 11.21
C ASN A 97 -8.10 -22.96 12.13
N LYS A 98 -6.87 -22.73 11.65
CA LYS A 98 -5.63 -22.84 12.43
C LYS A 98 -5.14 -21.49 12.97
N ILE A 99 -5.73 -20.38 12.53
CA ILE A 99 -5.29 -19.03 12.88
C ILE A 99 -6.17 -18.52 14.03
N ASN A 100 -5.53 -17.95 15.06
CA ASN A 100 -6.25 -17.29 16.15
C ASN A 100 -6.59 -15.84 15.80
N PHE A 101 -7.87 -15.57 15.55
CA PHE A 101 -8.38 -14.23 15.19
C PHE A 101 -8.81 -13.36 16.39
N SER A 102 -8.72 -13.90 17.60
CA SER A 102 -9.08 -13.16 18.83
C SER A 102 -7.91 -12.34 19.38
N CYS A 103 -8.23 -11.26 20.11
CA CYS A 103 -7.26 -10.53 20.91
C CYS A 103 -7.45 -10.88 22.39
N THR A 104 -6.37 -11.32 23.04
CA THR A 104 -6.36 -11.60 24.48
C THR A 104 -5.75 -10.47 25.30
N LYS A 105 -5.09 -9.51 24.64
CA LYS A 105 -4.46 -8.37 25.31
C LYS A 105 -5.49 -7.30 25.67
N LYS A 106 -5.14 -6.54 26.69
CA LYS A 106 -5.86 -5.36 27.14
C LYS A 106 -5.01 -4.12 26.86
N ASN A 107 -5.64 -2.97 26.76
CA ASN A 107 -4.93 -1.70 26.66
C ASN A 107 -4.21 -1.34 27.97
N SER A 108 -3.50 -0.19 28.01
CA SER A 108 -2.76 0.25 29.20
C SER A 108 -3.65 0.51 30.42
N LYS A 109 -4.96 0.71 30.20
CA LYS A 109 -6.00 0.92 31.23
C LYS A 109 -6.64 -0.39 31.72
N GLY A 110 -6.26 -1.55 31.16
CA GLY A 110 -6.81 -2.85 31.56
C GLY A 110 -8.16 -3.21 30.90
N GLU A 111 -8.54 -2.50 29.85
CA GLU A 111 -9.78 -2.68 29.10
C GLU A 111 -9.57 -3.58 27.89
N LYS A 112 -10.62 -4.32 27.49
CA LYS A 112 -10.60 -5.14 26.27
C LYS A 112 -10.96 -4.26 25.07
N SER A 113 -10.51 -4.60 23.87
CA SER A 113 -10.91 -3.89 22.64
C SER A 113 -12.41 -3.97 22.42
N ASN A 114 -13.03 -2.86 22.00
CA ASN A 114 -14.40 -2.79 21.52
C ASN A 114 -14.49 -2.55 19.99
N LEU A 115 -13.35 -2.29 19.35
CA LEU A 115 -13.24 -1.99 17.93
C LEU A 115 -12.08 -2.80 17.31
N LYS A 116 -12.37 -3.46 16.19
CA LYS A 116 -11.41 -4.23 15.40
C LYS A 116 -11.28 -3.62 14.00
N ILE A 117 -10.09 -3.14 13.65
CA ILE A 117 -9.82 -2.54 12.35
C ILE A 117 -8.81 -3.42 11.62
N SER A 118 -9.08 -3.79 10.38
CA SER A 118 -8.13 -4.52 9.54
C SER A 118 -7.74 -3.71 8.32
N CYS A 119 -6.54 -3.94 7.80
CA CYS A 119 -6.12 -3.43 6.49
C CYS A 119 -5.38 -4.49 5.68
N TRP A 120 -5.54 -4.44 4.35
CA TRP A 120 -4.85 -5.34 3.44
C TRP A 120 -4.66 -4.74 2.04
N ASN A 121 -3.41 -4.61 1.60
CA ASN A 121 -3.10 -4.46 0.18
C ASN A 121 -3.39 -5.78 -0.55
N VAL A 122 -4.45 -5.80 -1.36
CA VAL A 122 -4.95 -7.04 -1.99
C VAL A 122 -4.32 -7.35 -3.34
N GLY A 123 -3.48 -6.44 -3.88
CA GLY A 123 -2.80 -6.63 -5.15
C GLY A 123 -3.75 -6.82 -6.36
N GLY A 124 -5.01 -6.39 -6.24
CA GLY A 124 -6.07 -6.51 -7.23
C GLY A 124 -7.26 -7.32 -6.72
N ILE A 125 -8.38 -6.63 -6.46
CA ILE A 125 -9.55 -7.22 -5.77
C ILE A 125 -10.17 -8.41 -6.53
N LYS A 126 -10.19 -8.37 -7.86
CA LYS A 126 -10.70 -9.49 -8.69
C LYS A 126 -9.88 -10.76 -8.48
N SER A 127 -8.55 -10.64 -8.45
CA SER A 127 -7.68 -11.78 -8.19
C SER A 127 -7.79 -12.26 -6.75
N TRP A 128 -8.00 -11.34 -5.82
CA TRP A 128 -8.15 -11.63 -4.40
C TRP A 128 -9.42 -12.45 -4.12
N VAL A 129 -10.56 -12.04 -4.71
CA VAL A 129 -11.82 -12.78 -4.64
C VAL A 129 -11.72 -14.15 -5.31
N LYS A 130 -11.09 -14.23 -6.49
CA LYS A 130 -10.88 -15.51 -7.19
C LYS A 130 -10.09 -16.53 -6.37
N LYS A 131 -9.24 -16.06 -5.44
CA LYS A 131 -8.46 -16.91 -4.52
C LYS A 131 -9.24 -17.28 -3.25
N GLY A 132 -10.50 -16.85 -3.09
CA GLY A 132 -11.31 -17.11 -1.90
C GLY A 132 -10.94 -16.25 -0.69
N CYS A 133 -10.21 -15.15 -0.89
CA CYS A 133 -9.68 -14.37 0.23
C CYS A 133 -10.74 -13.55 0.97
N GLN A 134 -11.91 -13.34 0.36
CA GLN A 134 -13.10 -12.75 0.99
C GLN A 134 -13.58 -13.53 2.21
N GLU A 135 -13.21 -14.81 2.35
CA GLU A 135 -13.44 -15.56 3.58
C GLU A 135 -12.79 -14.89 4.82
N TYR A 136 -11.75 -14.07 4.64
CA TYR A 136 -11.15 -13.28 5.71
C TYR A 136 -12.19 -12.49 6.50
N LEU A 137 -13.18 -11.90 5.84
CA LEU A 137 -14.25 -11.13 6.49
C LEU A 137 -15.11 -11.98 7.42
N LYS A 138 -15.26 -13.27 7.14
CA LYS A 138 -15.99 -14.21 8.00
C LYS A 138 -15.19 -14.63 9.23
N TYR A 139 -13.87 -14.81 9.07
CA TYR A 139 -13.01 -15.32 10.16
C TYR A 139 -12.47 -14.21 11.06
N GLU A 140 -11.98 -13.11 10.47
CA GLU A 140 -11.50 -11.97 11.25
C GLU A 140 -12.67 -11.12 11.75
N ASP A 141 -13.76 -11.00 10.99
CA ASP A 141 -14.94 -10.19 11.32
C ASP A 141 -14.60 -8.77 11.84
N PRO A 142 -13.82 -7.97 11.07
CA PRO A 142 -13.44 -6.62 11.48
C PRO A 142 -14.62 -5.66 11.47
N ASP A 143 -14.66 -4.70 12.37
CA ASP A 143 -15.68 -3.64 12.33
C ASP A 143 -15.43 -2.67 11.17
N ILE A 144 -14.15 -2.47 10.83
CA ILE A 144 -13.69 -1.65 9.70
C ILE A 144 -12.60 -2.39 8.93
N PHE A 145 -12.71 -2.45 7.60
CA PHE A 145 -11.73 -3.10 6.71
C PHE A 145 -11.25 -2.16 5.59
N CYS A 146 -9.97 -1.81 5.64
CA CYS A 146 -9.28 -0.97 4.67
C CYS A 146 -8.62 -1.83 3.57
N LEU A 147 -8.93 -1.59 2.30
CA LEU A 147 -8.36 -2.30 1.15
C LEU A 147 -7.48 -1.38 0.31
N GLN A 148 -6.28 -1.82 -0.06
CA GLN A 148 -5.40 -1.10 -0.99
C GLN A 148 -5.12 -1.92 -2.26
N GLU A 149 -4.75 -1.23 -3.33
CA GLU A 149 -4.58 -1.80 -4.67
C GLU A 149 -5.79 -2.61 -5.15
N THR A 150 -6.98 -2.02 -5.04
CA THR A 150 -8.20 -2.67 -5.56
C THR A 150 -8.11 -2.89 -7.06
N LYS A 151 -7.45 -1.99 -7.80
CA LYS A 151 -7.22 -2.01 -9.26
C LYS A 151 -8.50 -2.24 -10.04
N CYS A 152 -9.61 -1.71 -9.55
CA CYS A 152 -10.94 -1.99 -10.06
C CYS A 152 -11.84 -0.77 -9.90
N SER A 153 -12.58 -0.43 -10.95
CA SER A 153 -13.69 0.51 -10.83
C SER A 153 -14.85 -0.12 -10.05
N GLU A 154 -15.66 0.72 -9.40
CA GLU A 154 -16.80 0.29 -8.59
C GLU A 154 -17.80 -0.56 -9.39
N GLU A 155 -18.11 -0.15 -10.62
CA GLU A 155 -18.99 -0.85 -11.57
C GLU A 155 -18.55 -2.31 -11.82
N LYS A 156 -17.24 -2.56 -11.78
CA LYS A 156 -16.60 -3.84 -12.11
C LYS A 156 -16.20 -4.66 -10.89
N LEU A 157 -16.61 -4.23 -9.69
CA LEU A 157 -16.39 -5.02 -8.48
C LEU A 157 -17.01 -6.42 -8.64
N PRO A 158 -16.36 -7.48 -8.11
CA PRO A 158 -16.97 -8.80 -8.04
C PRO A 158 -18.29 -8.78 -7.26
N GLU A 159 -19.25 -9.62 -7.64
CA GLU A 159 -20.57 -9.68 -6.98
C GLU A 159 -20.43 -10.09 -5.51
N GLU A 160 -19.45 -10.94 -5.17
CA GLU A 160 -19.14 -11.34 -3.78
C GLU A 160 -18.75 -10.15 -2.89
N ILE A 161 -18.30 -9.05 -3.48
CA ILE A 161 -17.98 -7.80 -2.79
C ILE A 161 -19.19 -6.86 -2.80
N LYS A 162 -19.87 -6.71 -3.95
CA LYS A 162 -21.06 -5.86 -4.06
C LYS A 162 -22.17 -6.29 -3.10
N ASP A 163 -22.39 -7.59 -2.97
CA ASP A 163 -23.45 -8.18 -2.16
C ASP A 163 -23.01 -8.47 -0.71
N LEU A 164 -21.93 -7.83 -0.24
CA LEU A 164 -21.43 -8.00 1.11
C LEU A 164 -22.40 -7.36 2.13
N ASN A 165 -23.31 -8.18 2.64
CA ASN A 165 -24.27 -7.78 3.67
C ASN A 165 -23.56 -7.41 4.99
N GLY A 166 -24.08 -6.39 5.67
CA GLY A 166 -23.60 -5.96 6.99
C GLY A 166 -22.42 -4.98 6.98
N TYR A 167 -21.95 -4.55 5.80
CA TYR A 167 -20.96 -3.49 5.67
C TYR A 167 -21.45 -2.40 4.71
N HIS A 168 -21.30 -1.15 5.13
CA HIS A 168 -21.30 0.00 4.24
C HIS A 168 -19.96 0.00 3.48
N GLN A 169 -20.02 0.30 2.18
CA GLN A 169 -18.86 0.20 1.30
C GLN A 169 -18.57 1.53 0.63
N TYR A 170 -17.30 1.93 0.64
CA TYR A 170 -16.81 3.14 0.00
C TYR A 170 -15.61 2.80 -0.87
N TRP A 171 -15.60 3.29 -2.11
CA TRP A 171 -14.60 2.93 -3.10
C TRP A 171 -14.01 4.18 -3.74
N CYS A 172 -12.68 4.22 -3.83
CA CYS A 172 -11.94 5.29 -4.52
C CYS A 172 -11.07 4.64 -5.58
N ALA A 173 -11.57 4.60 -6.82
CA ALA A 173 -10.86 4.01 -7.93
C ALA A 173 -9.96 5.05 -8.63
N SER A 174 -8.84 4.59 -9.20
CA SER A 174 -8.05 5.43 -10.09
C SER A 174 -8.80 5.70 -11.40
N LYS A 175 -8.58 6.88 -12.00
CA LYS A 175 -8.97 7.16 -13.39
C LYS A 175 -8.32 6.21 -14.39
N ARG A 176 -7.17 5.62 -14.03
CA ARG A 176 -6.46 4.60 -14.83
C ARG A 176 -6.97 3.22 -14.44
N GLU A 177 -7.70 2.57 -15.34
CA GLU A 177 -8.22 1.21 -15.11
C GLU A 177 -7.08 0.23 -14.76
N GLY A 178 -7.29 -0.61 -13.76
CA GLY A 178 -6.30 -1.60 -13.32
C GLY A 178 -5.13 -1.02 -12.51
N TYR A 179 -5.20 0.25 -12.12
CA TYR A 179 -4.16 0.95 -11.37
C TYR A 179 -4.67 1.40 -9.99
N ALA A 180 -3.82 1.28 -8.97
CA ALA A 180 -4.05 1.76 -7.59
C ALA A 180 -5.47 1.43 -7.07
N GLY A 181 -6.15 2.39 -6.45
CA GLY A 181 -7.48 2.24 -5.89
C GLY A 181 -7.48 1.73 -4.45
N VAL A 182 -8.39 2.27 -3.65
CA VAL A 182 -8.62 1.88 -2.26
C VAL A 182 -10.11 1.62 -2.01
N GLY A 183 -10.39 0.83 -0.97
CA GLY A 183 -11.74 0.57 -0.47
C GLY A 183 -11.80 0.66 1.05
N LEU A 184 -12.97 1.00 1.57
CA LEU A 184 -13.27 1.00 3.00
C LEU A 184 -14.62 0.33 3.22
N LEU A 185 -14.62 -0.73 4.00
CA LEU A 185 -15.83 -1.42 4.46
C LEU A 185 -16.01 -1.14 5.94
N THR A 186 -17.21 -0.82 6.40
CA THR A 186 -17.49 -0.57 7.81
C THR A 186 -18.87 -1.07 8.21
N LYS A 187 -18.98 -1.67 9.40
CA LYS A 187 -20.28 -2.12 9.95
C LYS A 187 -21.17 -0.95 10.39
N ILE A 188 -20.56 0.16 10.77
CA ILE A 188 -21.25 1.39 11.19
C ILE A 188 -21.07 2.44 10.10
N GLU A 189 -22.17 3.09 9.70
CA GLU A 189 -22.14 4.18 8.73
C GLU A 189 -21.34 5.38 9.29
N PRO A 190 -20.30 5.86 8.59
CA PRO A 190 -19.55 7.06 8.97
C PRO A 190 -20.44 8.32 8.89
N LEU A 191 -20.11 9.33 9.69
CA LEU A 191 -20.73 10.66 9.62
C LEU A 191 -20.48 11.34 8.27
N ASN A 192 -19.28 11.15 7.73
CA ASN A 192 -18.86 11.70 6.46
C ASN A 192 -17.76 10.83 5.83
N VAL A 193 -17.70 10.80 4.51
CA VAL A 193 -16.62 10.14 3.76
C VAL A 193 -16.06 11.11 2.73
N SER A 194 -14.73 11.25 2.71
CA SER A 194 -14.01 12.08 1.74
C SER A 194 -12.96 11.26 1.00
N TYR A 195 -12.63 11.72 -0.21
CA TYR A 195 -11.78 11.01 -1.16
C TYR A 195 -10.59 11.90 -1.57
N GLY A 196 -9.39 11.33 -1.56
CA GLY A 196 -8.17 12.08 -1.83
C GLY A 196 -7.61 12.82 -0.62
N ILE A 197 -6.61 13.67 -0.86
CA ILE A 197 -5.85 14.43 0.16
C ILE A 197 -5.80 15.92 -0.17
N ASN A 198 -6.76 16.41 -0.95
CA ASN A 198 -6.84 17.79 -1.46
C ASN A 198 -5.69 18.16 -2.40
N THR A 199 -5.26 17.21 -3.25
CA THR A 199 -4.26 17.43 -4.30
C THR A 199 -4.80 16.94 -5.65
N PRO A 200 -5.48 17.80 -6.43
CA PRO A 200 -6.24 17.37 -7.60
C PRO A 200 -5.49 16.44 -8.56
N ASP A 201 -4.23 16.73 -8.89
CA ASP A 201 -3.42 15.94 -9.81
C ASP A 201 -3.02 14.55 -9.26
N GLN A 202 -2.94 14.39 -7.94
CA GLN A 202 -2.55 13.13 -7.31
C GLN A 202 -3.78 12.32 -6.85
N ASP A 203 -4.90 12.98 -6.59
CA ASP A 203 -6.14 12.34 -6.15
C ASP A 203 -6.79 11.48 -7.25
N GLU A 204 -6.45 11.73 -8.54
CA GLU A 204 -6.88 10.89 -9.66
C GLU A 204 -6.39 9.43 -9.60
N ASP A 205 -5.37 9.15 -8.78
CA ASP A 205 -4.85 7.81 -8.56
C ASP A 205 -5.68 6.99 -7.56
N GLY A 206 -6.66 7.59 -6.87
CA GLY A 206 -7.56 6.88 -5.96
C GLY A 206 -6.82 6.24 -4.78
N ARG A 207 -6.01 7.02 -4.06
CA ARG A 207 -5.04 6.53 -3.06
C ARG A 207 -5.45 6.74 -1.61
N CYS A 208 -6.55 7.44 -1.36
CA CYS A 208 -6.96 7.80 -0.01
C CYS A 208 -8.49 7.85 0.12
N ILE A 209 -9.01 7.20 1.15
CA ILE A 209 -10.37 7.39 1.66
C ILE A 209 -10.26 7.77 3.13
N THR A 210 -10.99 8.80 3.53
CA THR A 210 -11.13 9.19 4.92
C THR A 210 -12.59 9.07 5.34
N ALA A 211 -12.85 8.25 6.36
CA ALA A 211 -14.16 8.12 7.01
C ALA A 211 -14.14 8.80 8.37
N GLU A 212 -15.14 9.64 8.63
CA GLU A 212 -15.33 10.34 9.90
C GLU A 212 -16.31 9.59 10.79
N PHE A 213 -15.92 9.30 12.02
CA PHE A 213 -16.79 8.80 13.08
C PHE A 213 -16.92 9.86 14.19
N ASP A 214 -17.74 9.58 15.21
CA ASP A 214 -17.99 10.51 16.31
C ASP A 214 -16.70 10.98 16.98
N ASP A 215 -15.83 10.04 17.36
CA ASP A 215 -14.63 10.31 18.17
C ASP A 215 -13.31 10.26 17.40
N TYR A 216 -13.30 9.78 16.15
CA TYR A 216 -12.05 9.57 15.39
C TYR A 216 -12.26 9.59 13.86
N TYR A 217 -11.16 9.73 13.13
CA TYR A 217 -11.09 9.50 11.69
C TYR A 217 -10.39 8.17 11.38
N ILE A 218 -10.84 7.48 10.34
CA ILE A 218 -10.12 6.37 9.69
C ILE A 218 -9.63 6.85 8.34
N VAL A 219 -8.33 6.69 8.08
CA VAL A 219 -7.72 7.02 6.80
C VAL A 219 -7.13 5.76 6.18
N CYS A 220 -7.78 5.26 5.13
CA CYS A 220 -7.27 4.18 4.30
C CYS A 220 -6.34 4.76 3.23
N ALA A 221 -5.04 4.51 3.35
CA ALA A 221 -4.01 5.11 2.49
C ALA A 221 -3.21 4.08 1.68
N TYR A 222 -2.92 4.42 0.43
CA TYR A 222 -2.00 3.71 -0.47
C TYR A 222 -0.96 4.68 -1.04
N VAL A 223 0.15 4.82 -0.33
CA VAL A 223 1.20 5.80 -0.64
C VAL A 223 1.87 5.46 -1.98
N PRO A 224 2.14 6.44 -2.86
CA PRO A 224 2.84 6.18 -4.12
C PRO A 224 4.19 5.47 -3.93
N ASN A 225 4.38 4.31 -4.56
CA ASN A 225 5.68 3.65 -4.62
C ASN A 225 6.65 4.48 -5.50
N ALA A 226 7.92 4.62 -5.09
CA ALA A 226 8.94 5.37 -5.84
C ALA A 226 9.41 4.67 -7.14
N GLY A 227 9.03 3.41 -7.35
CA GLY A 227 9.24 2.66 -8.57
C GLY A 227 10.68 2.20 -8.78
N ARG A 228 10.89 1.37 -9.80
CA ARG A 228 12.24 0.97 -10.21
C ARG A 228 13.03 2.19 -10.65
N LYS A 229 14.31 2.25 -10.27
CA LYS A 229 15.19 3.41 -10.52
C LYS A 229 14.66 4.73 -9.93
N LEU A 230 13.75 4.67 -8.97
CA LEU A 230 13.24 5.84 -8.22
C LEU A 230 12.56 6.89 -9.12
N VAL A 231 11.96 6.46 -10.23
CA VAL A 231 11.36 7.34 -11.25
C VAL A 231 10.19 8.19 -10.72
N THR A 232 9.51 7.72 -9.68
CA THR A 232 8.37 8.42 -9.05
C THR A 232 8.71 8.96 -7.67
N LEU A 233 9.99 8.93 -7.25
CA LEU A 233 10.40 9.46 -5.95
C LEU A 233 10.03 10.94 -5.77
N PRO A 234 10.27 11.86 -6.74
CA PRO A 234 9.85 13.27 -6.57
C PRO A 234 8.34 13.41 -6.33
N LYS A 235 7.51 12.74 -7.14
CA LYS A 235 6.05 12.72 -6.97
C LYS A 235 5.65 12.17 -5.59
N ARG A 236 6.31 11.10 -5.13
CA ARG A 236 6.08 10.52 -3.79
C ARG A 236 6.39 11.52 -2.68
N LEU A 237 7.51 12.26 -2.78
CA LEU A 237 7.88 13.24 -1.76
C LEU A 237 6.88 14.42 -1.70
N GLU A 238 6.40 14.89 -2.85
CA GLU A 238 5.32 15.88 -2.92
C GLU A 238 4.02 15.35 -2.28
N TRP A 239 3.68 14.08 -2.55
CA TRP A 239 2.53 13.42 -1.93
C TRP A 239 2.69 13.32 -0.41
N ASN A 240 3.88 12.97 0.09
CA ASN A 240 4.13 12.86 1.53
C ASN A 240 3.91 14.19 2.25
N THR A 241 4.38 15.30 1.69
CA THR A 241 4.15 16.65 2.26
C THR A 241 2.66 16.97 2.32
N ALA A 242 1.94 16.78 1.21
CA ALA A 242 0.50 17.05 1.16
C ALA A 242 -0.30 16.13 2.10
N PHE A 243 0.08 14.85 2.19
CA PHE A 243 -0.55 13.90 3.09
C PHE A 243 -0.33 14.29 4.55
N LYS A 244 0.89 14.71 4.91
CA LYS A 244 1.21 15.18 6.26
C LYS A 244 0.35 16.39 6.66
N ASP A 245 0.23 17.38 5.79
CA ASP A 245 -0.62 18.56 6.02
C ASP A 245 -2.11 18.17 6.12
N TYR A 246 -2.57 17.25 5.26
CA TYR A 246 -3.94 16.74 5.29
C TYR A 246 -4.26 16.03 6.61
N ILE A 247 -3.42 15.08 7.04
CA ILE A 247 -3.61 14.36 8.31
C ILE A 247 -3.61 15.33 9.49
N LYS A 248 -2.68 16.30 9.51
CA LYS A 248 -2.65 17.32 10.56
C LYS A 248 -3.97 18.10 10.65
N SER A 249 -4.55 18.48 9.51
CA SER A 249 -5.83 19.19 9.47
C SER A 249 -7.03 18.36 10.00
N LEU A 250 -6.95 17.03 9.90
CA LEU A 250 -7.92 16.11 10.49
C LEU A 250 -7.65 15.97 11.99
N ASP A 251 -6.39 15.80 12.37
CA ASP A 251 -5.97 15.58 13.75
C ASP A 251 -6.21 16.80 14.64
N ASP A 252 -6.22 18.01 14.08
CA ASP A 252 -6.65 19.23 14.79
C ASP A 252 -8.12 19.16 15.25
N LYS A 253 -8.95 18.27 14.67
CA LYS A 253 -10.37 18.12 14.97
C LYS A 253 -10.67 16.88 15.80
N LYS A 254 -10.20 15.71 15.36
CA LYS A 254 -10.42 14.41 16.01
C LYS A 254 -9.19 13.53 15.77
N PRO A 255 -8.85 12.60 16.69
CA PRO A 255 -7.75 11.68 16.47
C PRO A 255 -7.91 10.86 15.21
N VAL A 256 -6.79 10.56 14.55
CA VAL A 256 -6.73 9.87 13.27
C VAL A 256 -6.11 8.50 13.47
N ILE A 257 -6.71 7.50 12.84
CA ILE A 257 -6.15 6.15 12.67
C ILE A 257 -5.91 5.94 11.18
N ILE A 258 -4.63 5.88 10.80
CA ILE A 258 -4.18 5.63 9.43
C ILE A 258 -3.92 4.13 9.28
N CYS A 259 -4.51 3.53 8.25
CA CYS A 259 -4.38 2.12 7.91
C CYS A 259 -3.97 1.98 6.43
N GLY A 260 -2.92 1.20 6.15
CA GLY A 260 -2.61 0.77 4.78
C GLY A 260 -1.14 0.69 4.43
N ASP A 261 -0.86 0.65 3.14
CA ASP A 261 0.47 0.47 2.57
C ASP A 261 1.17 1.83 2.40
N MET A 262 2.12 2.10 3.30
CA MET A 262 2.94 3.30 3.32
C MET A 262 4.11 3.23 2.33
N ASN A 263 4.33 2.06 1.70
CA ASN A 263 5.40 1.79 0.75
C ASN A 263 6.78 2.21 1.29
N VAL A 264 7.02 2.04 2.59
CA VAL A 264 8.32 2.28 3.24
C VAL A 264 8.54 1.27 4.36
N ALA A 265 9.71 0.67 4.44
CA ALA A 265 10.22 0.00 5.63
C ALA A 265 11.00 1.04 6.44
N HIS A 266 10.49 1.43 7.61
CA HIS A 266 11.03 2.59 8.34
C HIS A 266 12.46 2.36 8.85
N ASN A 267 12.69 1.22 9.51
CA ASN A 267 13.97 0.90 10.14
C ASN A 267 14.61 -0.34 9.54
N GLU A 268 15.91 -0.56 9.81
CA GLU A 268 16.61 -1.75 9.31
C GLU A 268 15.99 -3.09 9.78
N ILE A 269 15.35 -3.09 10.95
CA ILE A 269 14.60 -4.24 11.47
C ILE A 269 13.32 -4.55 10.66
N ASP A 270 12.86 -3.61 9.82
CA ASP A 270 11.63 -3.72 9.04
C ASP A 270 11.82 -4.42 7.68
N LEU A 271 13.02 -4.95 7.37
CA LEU A 271 13.26 -5.81 6.20
C LEU A 271 14.41 -6.81 6.41
N ALA A 272 14.39 -7.93 5.69
CA ALA A 272 15.35 -9.03 5.91
C ALA A 272 16.80 -8.75 5.44
N ARG A 273 17.04 -7.69 4.65
CA ARG A 273 18.35 -7.39 4.02
C ARG A 273 18.59 -5.87 3.85
N PRO A 274 18.63 -5.08 4.92
CA PRO A 274 18.71 -3.62 4.85
C PRO A 274 19.90 -3.10 4.02
N ALA A 275 21.09 -3.65 4.25
CA ALA A 275 22.34 -3.21 3.62
C ALA A 275 22.30 -3.25 2.08
N ASN A 276 21.56 -4.20 1.49
CA ASN A 276 21.44 -4.36 0.04
C ASN A 276 20.34 -3.49 -0.59
N ASN A 277 19.50 -2.84 0.22
CA ASN A 277 18.25 -2.23 -0.23
C ASN A 277 18.18 -0.71 -0.04
N THR A 278 19.24 -0.06 0.45
CA THR A 278 19.27 1.39 0.72
C THR A 278 19.05 2.29 -0.50
N LYS A 279 19.06 1.73 -1.72
CA LYS A 279 18.79 2.42 -2.99
C LYS A 279 17.54 1.92 -3.71
N ASN A 280 16.77 1.03 -3.07
CA ASN A 280 15.53 0.49 -3.61
C ASN A 280 14.34 1.26 -3.06
N ALA A 281 13.31 1.42 -3.89
CA ALA A 281 12.03 2.00 -3.47
C ALA A 281 11.47 1.21 -2.27
N GLY A 282 10.95 1.95 -1.29
CA GLY A 282 10.55 1.46 0.01
C GLY A 282 11.65 1.43 1.07
N PHE A 283 12.91 1.76 0.77
CA PHE A 283 13.98 1.82 1.76
C PHE A 283 15.07 2.85 1.44
N THR A 284 14.77 3.87 0.61
CA THR A 284 15.72 4.96 0.39
C THR A 284 15.82 5.82 1.65
N LYS A 285 16.89 6.62 1.72
CA LYS A 285 17.09 7.56 2.84
C LYS A 285 15.91 8.52 2.96
N GLU A 286 15.49 9.10 1.84
CA GLU A 286 14.41 10.09 1.74
C GLU A 286 13.05 9.51 2.18
N GLU A 287 12.76 8.26 1.82
CA GLU A 287 11.51 7.61 2.24
C GLU A 287 11.47 7.36 3.75
N ARG A 288 12.60 6.94 4.33
CA ARG A 288 12.70 6.66 5.77
C ARG A 288 12.71 7.94 6.60
N GLU A 289 13.45 8.95 6.18
CA GLU A 289 13.44 10.28 6.82
C GLU A 289 12.04 10.88 6.76
N GLY A 290 11.35 10.79 5.62
CA GLY A 290 9.95 11.22 5.54
C GLY A 290 9.00 10.49 6.51
N MET A 291 9.25 9.20 6.79
CA MET A 291 8.50 8.46 7.82
C MET A 291 8.86 8.91 9.24
N THR A 292 10.16 9.16 9.52
CA THR A 292 10.60 9.73 10.81
C THR A 292 9.95 11.08 11.04
N ASP A 293 10.06 11.99 10.08
CA ASP A 293 9.48 13.33 10.13
C ASP A 293 7.96 13.28 10.29
N PHE A 294 7.29 12.26 9.73
CA PHE A 294 5.85 12.07 9.91
C PHE A 294 5.52 11.61 11.34
N LEU A 295 6.25 10.66 11.91
CA LEU A 295 6.00 10.17 13.25
C LEU A 295 6.33 11.21 14.35
N GLU A 296 7.38 12.01 14.15
CA GLU A 296 7.77 13.08 15.07
C GLU A 296 6.72 14.20 15.20
N ASP A 297 5.77 14.29 14.27
CA ASP A 297 4.65 15.23 14.30
C ASP A 297 3.49 14.80 15.22
N GLY A 298 3.72 13.86 16.14
CA GLY A 298 2.72 13.40 17.13
C GLY A 298 1.94 12.16 16.70
N TYR A 299 2.53 11.32 15.84
CA TYR A 299 1.93 10.07 15.40
C TYR A 299 2.77 8.86 15.80
N ILE A 300 2.11 7.73 16.02
CA ILE A 300 2.75 6.51 16.53
C ILE A 300 2.51 5.35 15.58
N ASP A 301 3.59 4.71 15.14
CA ASP A 301 3.56 3.34 14.61
C ASP A 301 3.25 2.37 15.75
N THR A 302 1.99 1.94 15.80
CA THR A 302 1.48 1.08 16.87
C THR A 302 2.21 -0.26 16.98
N PHE A 303 2.67 -0.82 15.85
CA PHE A 303 3.36 -2.11 15.87
C PHE A 303 4.71 -1.98 16.58
N ARG A 304 5.50 -0.96 16.23
CA ARG A 304 6.82 -0.74 16.84
C ARG A 304 6.71 -0.21 18.27
N LYS A 305 5.64 0.51 18.61
CA LYS A 305 5.38 0.90 20.01
C LYS A 305 5.12 -0.33 20.91
N LEU A 306 4.37 -1.32 20.41
CA LEU A 306 4.05 -2.55 21.15
C LEU A 306 5.17 -3.60 21.10
N TYR A 307 5.92 -3.64 19.99
CA TYR A 307 6.91 -4.66 19.68
C TYR A 307 8.21 -4.05 19.12
N PRO A 308 8.93 -3.24 19.92
CA PRO A 308 10.08 -2.48 19.44
C PRO A 308 11.16 -3.38 18.82
N ASP A 309 11.49 -4.47 19.50
CA ASP A 309 12.61 -5.35 19.14
C ASP A 309 12.20 -6.60 18.34
N LYS A 310 10.92 -6.72 17.96
CA LYS A 310 10.43 -7.92 17.28
C LYS A 310 10.95 -7.97 15.84
N THR A 311 11.82 -8.93 15.55
CA THR A 311 12.39 -9.17 14.23
C THR A 311 11.49 -10.07 13.39
N ASP A 312 11.80 -10.22 12.10
CA ASP A 312 11.23 -11.24 11.20
C ASP A 312 9.70 -11.16 10.97
N VAL A 313 9.09 -10.03 11.32
CA VAL A 313 7.68 -9.72 11.02
C VAL A 313 7.61 -8.73 9.87
N TYR A 314 7.18 -9.23 8.73
CA TYR A 314 7.03 -8.48 7.48
C TYR A 314 5.58 -8.53 7.03
N THR A 315 5.22 -7.61 6.13
CA THR A 315 3.85 -7.51 5.60
C THR A 315 3.82 -7.71 4.09
N PHE A 316 4.95 -7.58 3.41
CA PHE A 316 5.13 -7.77 1.97
C PHE A 316 6.26 -8.75 1.65
N TRP A 317 6.04 -9.60 0.64
CA TRP A 317 7.05 -10.47 0.05
C TRP A 317 6.89 -10.55 -1.47
N THR A 318 7.96 -10.25 -2.20
CA THR A 318 7.97 -10.45 -3.65
C THR A 318 7.66 -11.90 -4.03
N TYR A 319 6.90 -12.11 -5.10
CA TYR A 319 6.67 -13.44 -5.68
C TYR A 319 7.96 -14.09 -6.20
N MET A 320 9.03 -13.31 -6.42
CA MET A 320 10.30 -13.82 -6.92
C MET A 320 11.04 -14.66 -5.88
N ALA A 321 11.78 -15.66 -6.35
CA ALA A 321 12.70 -16.47 -5.55
C ALA A 321 12.08 -17.14 -4.29
N ASN A 322 10.75 -17.29 -4.27
CA ASN A 322 10.00 -17.86 -3.15
C ASN A 322 10.27 -17.10 -1.83
N ALA A 323 10.22 -15.77 -1.87
CA ALA A 323 10.63 -14.90 -0.76
C ALA A 323 9.78 -15.12 0.50
N ARG A 324 8.47 -15.34 0.36
CA ARG A 324 7.55 -15.52 1.50
C ARG A 324 7.86 -16.75 2.35
N SER A 325 8.12 -17.91 1.73
CA SER A 325 8.50 -19.12 2.49
C SER A 325 9.85 -18.97 3.20
N LYS A 326 10.78 -18.20 2.61
CA LYS A 326 12.10 -17.87 3.19
C LYS A 326 12.08 -16.70 4.17
N ASN A 327 10.91 -16.09 4.39
CA ASN A 327 10.74 -14.86 5.15
C ASN A 327 11.64 -13.68 4.70
N ILE A 328 11.94 -13.58 3.40
CA ILE A 328 12.70 -12.44 2.87
C ILE A 328 11.70 -11.34 2.51
N GLY A 329 11.25 -10.61 3.53
CA GLY A 329 10.15 -9.64 3.42
C GLY A 329 10.51 -8.22 3.83
N TRP A 330 9.50 -7.36 3.73
CA TRP A 330 9.50 -5.95 4.09
C TRP A 330 8.23 -5.64 4.88
N ARG A 331 8.29 -4.79 5.89
CA ARG A 331 7.11 -4.25 6.58
C ARG A 331 6.76 -2.91 5.94
N LEU A 332 5.76 -2.91 5.08
CA LEU A 332 5.31 -1.75 4.30
C LEU A 332 3.91 -1.26 4.72
N ASP A 333 3.17 -2.08 5.45
CA ASP A 333 1.81 -1.82 5.87
C ASP A 333 1.78 -1.46 7.35
N TYR A 334 1.00 -0.44 7.71
CA TYR A 334 1.04 0.18 9.03
C TYR A 334 -0.35 0.47 9.58
N PHE A 335 -0.42 0.49 10.91
CA PHE A 335 -1.36 1.30 11.67
C PHE A 335 -0.57 2.42 12.33
N VAL A 336 -0.73 3.64 11.80
CA VAL A 336 -0.19 4.86 12.40
C VAL A 336 -1.33 5.66 13.00
N ILE A 337 -1.24 6.01 14.27
CA ILE A 337 -2.32 6.69 15.00
C ILE A 337 -1.84 7.99 15.58
N SER A 338 -2.75 8.93 15.84
CA SER A 338 -2.46 10.08 16.71
C SER A 338 -2.00 9.58 18.07
N GLU A 339 -0.95 10.20 18.63
CA GLU A 339 -0.34 9.76 19.90
C GLU A 339 -1.36 9.62 21.04
N ARG A 340 -2.36 10.52 21.09
CA ARG A 340 -3.43 10.51 22.10
C ARG A 340 -4.34 9.26 22.09
N LEU A 341 -4.25 8.40 21.07
CA LEU A 341 -4.96 7.12 21.02
C LEU A 341 -4.13 5.93 21.52
N MET A 342 -2.84 6.09 21.80
CA MET A 342 -1.97 4.94 22.06
C MET A 342 -2.38 4.16 23.32
N ASP A 343 -2.85 4.84 24.36
CA ASP A 343 -3.34 4.20 25.59
C ASP A 343 -4.63 3.39 25.39
N ASN A 344 -5.31 3.56 24.26
CA ASN A 344 -6.52 2.82 23.89
C ASN A 344 -6.19 1.53 23.12
N VAL A 345 -4.97 1.40 22.58
CA VAL A 345 -4.55 0.25 21.78
C VAL A 345 -4.36 -0.99 22.66
N CYS A 346 -5.03 -2.08 22.30
CA CYS A 346 -4.88 -3.39 22.95
C CYS A 346 -3.80 -4.24 22.26
N ASP A 347 -3.82 -4.31 20.92
CA ASP A 347 -2.80 -5.04 20.15
C ASP A 347 -2.78 -4.59 18.66
N ASN A 348 -1.68 -4.86 17.98
CA ASN A 348 -1.54 -4.78 16.52
C ASN A 348 -0.93 -6.10 16.01
N ILE A 349 -1.72 -6.88 15.29
CA ILE A 349 -1.37 -8.24 14.86
C ILE A 349 -1.16 -8.28 13.34
N VAL A 350 0.02 -8.70 12.91
CA VAL A 350 0.34 -8.98 11.51
C VAL A 350 0.01 -10.44 11.18
N ARG A 351 -0.96 -10.66 10.28
CA ARG A 351 -1.49 -12.00 9.93
C ARG A 351 -0.64 -12.68 8.87
N THR A 352 0.64 -12.93 9.16
CA THR A 352 1.60 -13.50 8.17
C THR A 352 1.16 -14.85 7.57
N GLU A 353 0.31 -15.59 8.29
CA GLU A 353 -0.27 -16.89 7.90
C GLU A 353 -1.44 -16.75 6.90
N VAL A 354 -2.02 -15.56 6.76
CA VAL A 354 -3.09 -15.27 5.80
C VAL A 354 -2.48 -14.96 4.44
N LEU A 355 -2.76 -15.85 3.48
CA LEU A 355 -2.28 -15.81 2.10
C LEU A 355 -3.33 -15.20 1.17
N GLY A 356 -2.92 -14.82 -0.04
CA GLY A 356 -3.84 -14.31 -1.07
C GLY A 356 -3.26 -13.17 -1.90
N SER A 357 -2.41 -12.37 -1.27
CA SER A 357 -1.65 -11.27 -1.86
C SER A 357 -0.15 -11.48 -1.60
N ASP A 358 0.71 -10.71 -2.27
CA ASP A 358 2.10 -10.51 -1.88
C ASP A 358 2.21 -9.76 -0.55
N HIS A 359 1.13 -9.11 -0.13
CA HIS A 359 0.95 -8.63 1.23
C HIS A 359 0.13 -9.59 2.12
N CYS A 360 0.19 -9.40 3.43
CA CYS A 360 -0.72 -10.01 4.40
C CYS A 360 -1.50 -8.94 5.18
N PRO A 361 -2.69 -9.25 5.72
CA PRO A 361 -3.46 -8.28 6.47
C PRO A 361 -2.84 -7.97 7.84
N LEU A 362 -3.14 -6.77 8.33
CA LEU A 362 -2.88 -6.34 9.71
C LEU A 362 -4.21 -6.09 10.40
N THR A 363 -4.24 -6.29 11.71
CA THR A 363 -5.42 -6.03 12.53
C THR A 363 -5.05 -5.26 13.79
N LEU A 364 -5.64 -4.08 13.96
CA LEU A 364 -5.58 -3.27 15.17
C LEU A 364 -6.79 -3.59 16.05
N PHE A 365 -6.51 -3.86 17.32
CA PHE A 365 -7.51 -4.01 18.37
C PHE A 365 -7.41 -2.80 19.29
N ILE A 366 -8.49 -2.04 19.42
CA ILE A 366 -8.51 -0.77 20.15
C ILE A 366 -9.81 -0.63 20.94
N ASN A 367 -9.77 0.12 22.05
CA ASN A 367 -10.95 0.47 22.84
C ASN A 367 -11.19 1.98 22.74
N ILE A 368 -12.15 2.43 21.93
CA ILE A 368 -12.51 3.86 21.76
C ILE A 368 -14.00 4.05 21.94
#